data_AF-A0A3N0WK63-F1
#
_entry.id   AF-A0A3N0WK63-F1
#
_cell.length_a   1.000
_cell.length_b   1.000
_cell.length_c   1.000
_cell.angle_alpha   90.00
_cell.angle_beta   90.00
_cell.angle_gamma   90.00
#
_symmetry.space_group_name_H-M   'P 1'
#
loop_
_entity.id
_entity.type
_entity.pdbx_description
1 polymer ?
#
loop_
_entity_poly.entity_id
_entity_poly.type
_entity_poly.pdbx_seq_one_letter_code
_entity_poly.pdbx_strand_id
1 'polypeptide(L)'
;MKWIINFLVKNLISIQSGSALAKISSAFKLAALPAVGLSISERLTGWYIERETYLIILAFSLIADLILGVWKHLEHHTFSFESMCLGFTKKLAFSIVFYFFSEAFLQILQDAKFESLAITAFLRILLLTWPAGNVMVNMGILTGGKFPPLFVLNRISKFNKTGDLKDLKNITNETENTDNNPAE
;
A
#
# COMPACT_ATOMS: atom_id res chain seq x y z
N MET A 1 -22.11 23.36 -2.66
CA MET A 1 -23.31 23.66 -1.84
C MET A 1 -24.50 24.20 -2.65
N LYS A 2 -24.34 25.24 -3.47
CA LYS A 2 -25.43 25.80 -4.32
C LYS A 2 -26.17 24.76 -5.18
N TRP A 3 -25.45 23.79 -5.75
CA TRP A 3 -26.04 22.75 -6.60
C TRP A 3 -26.99 21.80 -5.84
N ILE A 4 -26.64 21.41 -4.61
CA ILE A 4 -27.47 20.55 -3.74
C ILE A 4 -28.77 21.26 -3.37
N ILE A 5 -28.67 22.52 -2.95
CA ILE A 5 -29.83 23.35 -2.60
C ILE A 5 -30.75 23.48 -3.82
N ASN A 6 -30.19 23.75 -4.99
CA ASN A 6 -30.96 23.89 -6.22
C ASN A 6 -31.64 22.57 -6.63
N PHE A 7 -30.97 21.43 -6.45
CA PHE A 7 -31.54 20.10 -6.66
C PHE A 7 -32.73 19.82 -5.72
N LEU A 8 -32.58 20.12 -4.43
CA LEU A 8 -33.64 19.93 -3.43
C LEU A 8 -34.85 20.83 -3.75
N VAL A 9 -34.61 22.13 -3.93
CA VAL A 9 -35.67 23.12 -4.20
C VAL A 9 -36.44 22.78 -5.49
N LYS A 10 -35.74 22.41 -6.57
CA LYS A 10 -36.39 22.05 -7.85
C LYS A 10 -37.29 20.81 -7.72
N ASN A 11 -36.87 19.80 -6.97
CA ASN A 11 -37.69 18.59 -6.78
C ASN A 11 -38.82 18.81 -5.76
N LEU A 12 -38.64 19.63 -4.72
CA LEU A 12 -39.73 20.00 -3.80
C LEU A 12 -40.83 20.79 -4.52
N ILE A 13 -40.45 21.77 -5.35
CA ILE A 13 -41.42 22.55 -6.15
C ILE A 13 -42.19 21.61 -7.08
N SER A 14 -41.51 20.67 -7.76
CA SER A 14 -42.14 19.68 -8.64
C SER A 14 -43.11 18.73 -7.91
N ILE A 15 -42.86 18.42 -6.63
CA ILE A 15 -43.80 17.65 -5.79
C ILE A 15 -45.04 18.46 -5.43
N GLN A 16 -44.87 19.76 -5.15
CA GLN A 16 -45.98 20.60 -4.74
C GLN A 16 -46.87 20.98 -5.93
N SER A 17 -46.30 21.40 -7.06
CA SER A 17 -47.03 21.99 -8.19
C SER A 17 -46.99 21.19 -9.51
N GLY A 18 -46.30 20.06 -9.56
CA GLY A 18 -46.20 19.23 -10.77
C GLY A 18 -47.40 18.29 -11.01
N SER A 19 -47.41 17.64 -12.18
CA SER A 19 -48.36 16.57 -12.52
C SER A 19 -48.14 15.32 -11.65
N ALA A 20 -49.12 14.42 -11.56
CA ALA A 20 -49.02 13.20 -10.74
C ALA A 20 -47.72 12.39 -11.02
N LEU A 21 -47.33 12.27 -12.30
CA LEU A 21 -46.07 11.63 -12.69
C LEU A 21 -44.83 12.43 -12.25
N ALA A 22 -44.86 13.75 -12.34
CA ALA A 22 -43.78 14.61 -11.87
C ALA A 22 -43.60 14.53 -10.35
N LYS A 23 -44.69 14.42 -9.59
CA LYS A 23 -44.67 14.23 -8.13
C LYS A 23 -44.01 12.91 -7.75
N ILE A 24 -44.41 11.81 -8.39
CA ILE A 24 -43.82 10.48 -8.16
C ILE A 24 -42.33 10.46 -8.52
N SER A 25 -41.97 11.01 -9.69
CA SER A 25 -40.57 11.07 -10.13
C SER A 25 -39.69 11.92 -9.22
N SER A 26 -40.19 13.07 -8.77
CA SER A 26 -39.45 13.95 -7.87
C SER A 26 -39.34 13.39 -6.45
N ALA A 27 -40.37 12.71 -5.95
CA ALA A 27 -40.30 11.97 -4.69
C ALA A 27 -39.25 10.84 -4.77
N PHE A 28 -39.25 10.08 -5.86
CA PHE A 28 -38.23 9.05 -6.11
C PHE A 28 -36.82 9.63 -6.18
N LYS A 29 -36.61 10.73 -6.90
CA LYS A 29 -35.29 11.40 -7.00
C LYS A 29 -34.79 11.90 -5.64
N LEU A 30 -35.68 12.48 -4.82
CA LEU A 30 -35.34 12.97 -3.47
C LEU A 30 -35.02 11.83 -2.49
N ALA A 31 -35.65 10.67 -2.65
CA ALA A 31 -35.36 9.51 -1.81
C ALA A 31 -34.11 8.75 -2.29
N ALA A 32 -34.08 8.39 -3.57
CA ALA A 32 -33.09 7.48 -4.13
C ALA A 32 -31.69 8.10 -4.23
N LEU A 33 -31.56 9.37 -4.66
CA LEU A 33 -30.24 9.97 -4.87
C LEU A 33 -29.45 10.16 -3.57
N PRO A 34 -30.03 10.72 -2.48
CA PRO A 34 -29.36 10.75 -1.19
C PRO A 34 -29.11 9.36 -0.61
N ALA A 35 -30.06 8.41 -0.74
CA ALA A 35 -29.88 7.05 -0.22
C ALA A 35 -28.72 6.31 -0.91
N VAL A 36 -28.63 6.39 -2.24
CA VAL A 36 -27.51 5.80 -2.99
C VAL A 36 -26.20 6.49 -2.60
N GLY A 37 -26.18 7.83 -2.55
CA GLY A 37 -25.00 8.59 -2.15
C GLY A 37 -24.51 8.22 -0.74
N LEU A 38 -25.43 8.13 0.23
CA LEU A 38 -25.14 7.71 1.59
C LEU A 38 -24.64 6.26 1.62
N SER A 39 -25.30 5.32 0.94
CA SER A 39 -24.88 3.91 0.94
C SER A 39 -23.47 3.70 0.37
N ILE A 40 -23.10 4.44 -0.68
CA ILE A 40 -21.76 4.41 -1.25
C ILE A 40 -20.76 5.04 -0.28
N SER A 41 -21.13 6.18 0.32
CA SER A 41 -20.29 6.85 1.31
C SER A 41 -20.04 5.97 2.52
N GLU A 42 -21.08 5.36 3.09
CA GLU A 42 -20.98 4.47 4.25
C GLU A 42 -20.09 3.27 3.95
N ARG A 43 -20.26 2.64 2.79
CA ARG A 43 -19.39 1.52 2.36
C ARG A 43 -17.95 1.96 2.20
N LEU A 44 -17.70 3.10 1.56
CA LEU A 44 -16.35 3.60 1.33
C LEU A 44 -15.68 4.04 2.64
N THR A 45 -16.41 4.73 3.51
CA THR A 45 -15.94 5.20 4.81
C THR A 45 -15.71 4.02 5.76
N GLY A 46 -16.62 3.05 5.82
CA GLY A 46 -16.44 1.83 6.62
C GLY A 46 -15.20 1.06 6.19
N TRP A 47 -15.05 0.81 4.88
CA TRP A 47 -13.86 0.20 4.32
C TRP A 47 -12.57 0.98 4.64
N TYR A 48 -12.61 2.30 4.56
CA TYR A 48 -11.45 3.13 4.88
C TYR A 48 -11.10 3.04 6.37
N ILE A 49 -12.07 3.22 7.28
CA ILE A 49 -11.83 3.24 8.73
C ILE A 49 -11.23 1.91 9.20
N GLU A 50 -11.75 0.79 8.72
CA GLU A 50 -11.23 -0.54 9.08
C GLU A 50 -9.77 -0.75 8.66
N ARG A 51 -9.33 -0.06 7.60
CA ARG A 51 -8.01 -0.27 6.96
C ARG A 51 -7.08 0.93 7.07
N GLU A 52 -7.50 1.98 7.76
CA GLU A 52 -6.85 3.28 7.79
C GLU A 52 -5.38 3.16 8.20
N THR A 53 -5.10 2.51 9.33
CA THR A 53 -3.73 2.37 9.83
C THR A 53 -2.81 1.69 8.82
N TYR A 54 -3.30 0.64 8.15
CA TYR A 54 -2.52 -0.08 7.14
C TYR A 54 -2.25 0.79 5.91
N LEU A 55 -3.29 1.48 5.41
CA LEU A 55 -3.17 2.37 4.26
C LEU A 55 -2.21 3.54 4.55
N ILE A 56 -2.25 4.09 5.75
CA ILE A 56 -1.31 5.12 6.21
C ILE A 56 0.12 4.58 6.20
N ILE A 57 0.37 3.41 6.79
CA ILE A 57 1.71 2.80 6.81
C ILE A 57 2.22 2.52 5.38
N LEU A 58 1.37 2.00 4.50
CA LEU A 58 1.72 1.75 3.10
C LEU A 58 2.04 3.07 2.36
N ALA A 59 1.23 4.11 2.55
CA ALA A 59 1.47 5.42 1.96
C ALA A 59 2.79 6.03 2.46
N PHE A 60 3.05 6.03 3.77
CA PHE A 60 4.32 6.49 4.32
C PHE A 60 5.51 5.68 3.79
N SER A 61 5.36 4.37 3.60
CA SER A 61 6.42 3.52 3.05
C SER A 61 6.73 3.88 1.59
N LEU A 62 5.72 4.16 0.77
CA LEU A 62 5.90 4.63 -0.62
C LEU A 62 6.56 6.01 -0.67
N ILE A 63 6.18 6.91 0.22
CA ILE A 63 6.79 8.25 0.32
C ILE A 63 8.24 8.15 0.78
N ALA A 64 8.54 7.34 1.80
CA ALA A 64 9.89 7.10 2.27
C ALA A 64 10.76 6.46 1.17
N ASP A 65 10.22 5.50 0.41
CA ASP A 65 10.91 4.88 -0.73
C ASP A 65 11.27 5.93 -1.79
N LEU A 66 10.33 6.83 -2.11
CA LEU A 66 10.56 7.95 -3.02
C LEU A 66 11.66 8.88 -2.49
N ILE A 67 11.54 9.36 -1.25
CA ILE A 67 12.49 10.31 -0.65
C ILE A 67 13.90 9.72 -0.63
N LEU A 68 14.06 8.51 -0.10
CA LEU A 68 15.38 7.88 -0.01
C LEU A 68 15.92 7.48 -1.38
N GLY A 69 15.05 7.08 -2.31
CA GLY A 69 15.43 6.82 -3.70
C GLY A 69 15.99 8.07 -4.37
N VAL A 70 15.30 9.21 -4.22
CA VAL A 70 15.74 10.52 -4.74
C VAL A 70 17.06 10.92 -4.09
N TRP A 71 17.16 10.87 -2.76
CA TRP A 71 18.39 11.22 -2.05
C TRP A 71 19.58 10.38 -2.55
N LYS A 72 19.42 9.06 -2.63
CA LYS A 72 20.46 8.16 -3.16
C LYS A 72 20.90 8.56 -4.56
N HIS A 73 19.96 8.84 -5.47
CA HIS A 73 20.31 9.21 -6.85
C HIS A 73 20.95 10.61 -6.95
N LEU A 74 20.61 11.53 -6.05
CA LEU A 74 21.28 12.83 -5.96
C LEU A 74 22.72 12.68 -5.46
N GLU A 75 22.96 11.89 -4.41
CA GLU A 75 24.30 11.65 -3.85
C GLU A 75 25.24 10.95 -4.86
N HIS A 76 24.71 10.05 -5.67
CA HIS A 76 25.48 9.38 -6.73
C HIS A 76 25.47 10.12 -8.07
N HIS A 77 24.94 11.35 -8.16
CA HIS A 77 24.85 12.13 -9.39
C HIS A 77 24.20 11.40 -10.59
N THR A 78 23.21 10.54 -10.32
CA THR A 78 22.46 9.75 -11.33
C THR A 78 20.97 10.10 -11.39
N PHE A 79 20.57 11.24 -10.82
CA PHE A 79 19.16 11.61 -10.75
C PHE A 79 18.57 11.96 -12.11
N SER A 80 17.40 11.36 -12.40
CA SER A 80 16.55 11.68 -13.55
C SER A 80 15.10 11.78 -13.09
N PHE A 81 14.49 12.94 -13.31
CA PHE A 81 13.10 13.20 -12.91
C PHE A 81 12.10 12.29 -13.64
N GLU A 82 12.33 12.04 -14.93
CA GLU A 82 11.49 11.11 -15.70
C GLU A 82 11.55 9.69 -15.12
N SER A 83 12.75 9.22 -14.80
CA SER A 83 12.95 7.90 -14.19
C SER A 83 12.31 7.80 -12.81
N MET A 84 12.40 8.87 -12.01
CA MET A 84 11.75 8.98 -10.71
C MET A 84 10.22 8.87 -10.85
N CYS A 85 9.61 9.68 -11.70
CA CYS A 85 8.16 9.70 -11.91
C CYS A 85 7.64 8.38 -12.46
N LEU A 86 8.30 7.80 -13.48
CA LEU A 86 7.91 6.49 -14.03
C LEU A 86 8.07 5.37 -13.00
N GLY A 87 9.18 5.36 -12.25
CA GLY A 87 9.44 4.37 -11.21
C GLY A 87 8.41 4.43 -10.09
N PHE A 88 8.11 5.63 -9.60
CA PHE A 88 7.10 5.85 -8.56
C PHE A 88 5.69 5.49 -9.06
N THR A 89 5.33 5.91 -10.27
CA THR A 89 4.02 5.62 -10.87
C THR A 89 3.81 4.11 -11.03
N LYS A 90 4.83 3.37 -11.48
CA LYS A 90 4.79 1.90 -11.56
C LYS A 90 4.54 1.29 -10.18
N LYS A 91 5.34 1.66 -9.17
CA LYS A 91 5.19 1.12 -7.80
C LYS A 91 3.80 1.41 -7.24
N LEU A 92 3.29 2.63 -7.43
CA LEU A 92 1.96 3.02 -7.00
C LEU A 92 0.87 2.20 -7.69
N ALA A 93 0.93 2.08 -9.03
CA ALA A 93 -0.03 1.32 -9.82
C ALA A 93 -0.05 -0.16 -9.41
N PHE A 94 1.12 -0.80 -9.29
CA PHE A 94 1.19 -2.19 -8.84
C PHE A 94 0.69 -2.37 -7.41
N SER A 95 0.95 -1.41 -6.52
CA SER A 95 0.45 -1.47 -5.14
C SER A 95 -1.08 -1.41 -5.08
N ILE A 96 -1.69 -0.54 -5.88
CA ILE A 96 -3.16 -0.43 -5.98
C ILE A 96 -3.75 -1.72 -6.56
N VAL A 97 -3.19 -2.23 -7.65
CA VAL A 97 -3.66 -3.46 -8.31
C VAL A 97 -3.54 -4.66 -7.38
N PHE A 98 -2.39 -4.83 -6.72
CA PHE A 98 -2.17 -5.94 -5.79
C PHE A 98 -3.10 -5.84 -4.58
N TYR A 99 -3.27 -4.64 -4.00
CA TYR A 99 -4.19 -4.43 -2.89
C TYR A 99 -5.63 -4.79 -3.28
N PHE A 100 -6.09 -4.33 -4.45
CA PHE A 100 -7.40 -4.67 -4.98
C PHE A 100 -7.62 -6.19 -5.07
N PHE A 101 -6.67 -6.93 -5.68
CA PHE A 101 -6.77 -8.38 -5.77
C PHE A 101 -6.68 -9.08 -4.41
N SER A 102 -5.89 -8.53 -3.48
CA SER A 102 -5.80 -9.06 -2.12
C SER A 102 -7.12 -8.92 -1.38
N GLU A 103 -7.80 -7.77 -1.49
CA GLU A 103 -9.13 -7.57 -0.92
C GLU A 103 -10.18 -8.46 -1.56
N ALA A 104 -10.17 -8.58 -2.89
CA ALA A 104 -11.08 -9.47 -3.59
C ALA A 104 -10.90 -10.93 -3.14
N PHE A 105 -9.66 -11.38 -2.97
CA PHE A 105 -9.36 -12.71 -2.46
C PHE A 105 -9.81 -12.90 -1.01
N LEU A 106 -9.58 -11.91 -0.13
CA LEU A 106 -10.05 -11.96 1.26
C LEU A 106 -11.58 -11.98 1.35
N GLN A 107 -12.28 -11.23 0.49
CA GLN A 107 -13.74 -11.27 0.42
C GLN A 107 -14.26 -12.66 0.03
N ILE A 108 -13.65 -13.32 -0.96
CA ILE A 108 -14.01 -14.69 -1.36
C ILE A 108 -13.85 -15.67 -0.19
N LEU A 109 -12.77 -15.54 0.59
CA LEU A 109 -12.54 -16.36 1.77
C LEU A 109 -13.59 -16.10 2.87
N GLN A 110 -13.95 -14.84 3.10
CA GLN A 110 -15.00 -14.46 4.04
C GLN A 110 -16.38 -15.02 3.63
N ASP A 111 -16.73 -14.94 2.35
CA ASP A 111 -17.98 -15.50 1.81
C ASP A 111 -18.05 -17.03 1.99
N ALA A 112 -16.90 -17.71 1.94
CA ALA A 112 -16.75 -19.13 2.24
C ALA A 112 -16.67 -19.45 3.74
N LYS A 113 -16.84 -18.46 4.63
CA LYS A 113 -16.71 -18.55 6.10
C LYS A 113 -15.30 -18.94 6.58
N PHE A 114 -14.28 -18.71 5.76
CA PHE A 114 -12.88 -18.93 6.10
C PHE A 114 -12.18 -17.59 6.36
N GLU A 115 -12.47 -16.96 7.50
CA GLU A 115 -11.75 -15.76 7.89
C GLU A 115 -10.46 -16.11 8.63
N SER A 116 -9.31 -15.63 8.13
CA SER A 116 -8.00 -15.88 8.74
C SER A 116 -7.18 -14.61 8.86
N LEU A 117 -6.89 -14.23 10.11
CA LEU A 117 -5.99 -13.13 10.43
C LEU A 117 -4.58 -13.37 9.86
N ALA A 118 -4.13 -14.62 9.80
CA ALA A 118 -2.81 -14.97 9.25
C ALA A 118 -2.72 -14.69 7.75
N ILE A 119 -3.76 -15.04 6.97
CA ILE A 119 -3.80 -14.78 5.53
C ILE A 119 -3.87 -13.27 5.27
N THR A 120 -4.73 -12.55 5.99
CA THR A 120 -4.84 -11.09 5.90
C THR A 120 -3.51 -10.40 6.22
N ALA A 121 -2.85 -10.81 7.31
CA ALA A 121 -1.55 -10.26 7.68
C ALA A 121 -0.48 -10.58 6.63
N PHE A 122 -0.45 -11.82 6.12
CA PHE A 122 0.49 -12.23 5.08
C PHE A 122 0.36 -11.39 3.82
N LEU A 123 -0.85 -11.19 3.27
CA LEU A 123 -1.06 -10.39 2.06
C LEU A 123 -0.65 -8.93 2.26
N ARG A 124 -0.97 -8.37 3.44
CA ARG A 124 -0.61 -7.00 3.79
C ARG A 124 0.90 -6.81 3.91
N ILE A 125 1.59 -7.77 4.53
CA ILE A 125 3.06 -7.79 4.64
C ILE A 125 3.68 -7.98 3.26
N LEU A 126 3.14 -8.86 2.42
CA LEU A 126 3.63 -9.12 1.08
C LEU A 126 3.60 -7.85 0.22
N LEU A 127 2.49 -7.09 0.26
CA LEU A 127 2.41 -5.80 -0.41
C LEU A 127 3.41 -4.78 0.17
N LEU A 128 3.48 -4.68 1.49
CA LEU A 128 4.34 -3.71 2.18
C LEU A 128 5.84 -3.98 1.94
N THR A 129 6.21 -5.25 1.71
CA THR A 129 7.61 -5.69 1.54
C THR A 129 8.28 -4.99 0.37
N TRP A 130 7.55 -4.64 -0.69
CA TRP A 130 8.16 -3.95 -1.83
C TRP A 130 8.62 -2.52 -1.52
N PRO A 131 7.75 -1.58 -1.10
CA PRO A 131 8.20 -0.24 -0.73
C PRO A 131 9.12 -0.25 0.50
N ALA A 132 8.80 -1.03 1.54
CA ALA A 132 9.64 -1.10 2.74
C ALA A 132 11.02 -1.72 2.47
N GLY A 133 11.09 -2.73 1.61
CA GLY A 133 12.36 -3.35 1.18
C GLY A 133 13.24 -2.36 0.42
N ASN A 134 12.66 -1.55 -0.46
CA ASN A 134 13.43 -0.51 -1.16
C ASN A 134 13.92 0.58 -0.22
N VAL A 135 13.09 1.02 0.75
CA VAL A 135 13.50 1.91 1.84
C VAL A 135 14.72 1.34 2.55
N MET A 136 14.65 0.07 2.93
CA MET A 136 15.70 -0.66 3.63
C MET A 136 17.01 -0.73 2.81
N VAL A 137 16.91 -1.01 1.51
CA VAL A 137 18.07 -1.02 0.60
C VAL A 137 18.66 0.39 0.42
N ASN A 138 17.83 1.40 0.18
CA ASN A 138 18.30 2.77 -0.02
C ASN A 138 18.96 3.32 1.26
N MET A 139 18.42 3.03 2.46
CA MET A 139 19.09 3.37 3.74
C MET A 139 20.46 2.69 3.87
N GLY A 140 20.55 1.41 3.52
CA GLY A 140 21.82 0.68 3.58
C GLY A 140 22.88 1.29 2.66
N ILE A 141 22.48 1.75 1.47
CA ILE A 141 23.37 2.44 0.53
C ILE A 141 23.80 3.80 1.09
N LEU A 142 22.84 4.66 1.48
CA LEU A 142 23.09 6.01 2.00
C LEU A 142 23.94 6.02 3.27
N THR A 143 23.79 4.99 4.12
CA THR A 143 24.55 4.90 5.37
C THR A 143 25.90 4.19 5.21
N GLY A 144 26.25 3.76 4.00
CA GLY A 144 27.46 2.95 3.75
C GLY A 144 27.44 1.62 4.51
N GLY A 145 26.25 1.06 4.74
CA GLY A 145 26.09 -0.21 5.46
C GLY A 145 26.01 -0.12 6.98
N LYS A 146 25.84 1.07 7.57
CA LYS A 146 25.63 1.20 9.02
C LYS A 146 24.22 0.75 9.42
N PHE A 147 23.21 1.09 8.61
CA PHE A 147 21.84 0.71 8.88
C PHE A 147 20.97 0.59 7.61
N PRO A 148 20.36 -0.58 7.36
CA PRO A 148 20.74 -1.88 7.92
C PRO A 148 22.13 -2.32 7.42
N PRO A 149 22.80 -3.26 8.11
CA PRO A 149 24.07 -3.81 7.65
C PRO A 149 23.98 -4.44 6.26
N LEU A 150 24.98 -4.19 5.39
CA LEU A 150 24.98 -4.70 4.01
C LEU A 150 24.89 -6.23 3.95
N PHE A 151 25.48 -6.94 4.92
CA PHE A 151 25.39 -8.41 4.96
C PHE A 151 23.94 -8.89 5.12
N VAL A 152 23.10 -8.17 5.89
CA VAL A 152 21.68 -8.48 6.06
C VAL A 152 20.94 -8.29 4.75
N LEU A 153 21.16 -7.15 4.08
CA LEU A 153 20.57 -6.87 2.77
C LEU A 153 20.98 -7.90 1.71
N ASN A 154 22.26 -8.28 1.68
CA ASN A 154 22.77 -9.27 0.74
C ASN A 154 22.15 -10.66 0.97
N ARG A 155 21.95 -11.07 2.22
CA ARG A 155 21.28 -12.34 2.56
C ARG A 155 19.81 -12.34 2.15
N ILE A 156 19.08 -11.26 2.48
CA ILE A 156 17.67 -11.12 2.06
C ILE A 156 17.57 -11.13 0.52
N SER A 157 18.48 -10.43 -0.16
CA SER A 157 18.56 -10.42 -1.62
C SER A 157 18.86 -11.81 -2.21
N LYS A 158 19.76 -12.56 -1.58
CA LYS A 158 20.09 -13.93 -2.00
C LYS A 158 18.90 -14.87 -1.79
N PHE A 159 18.28 -14.85 -0.62
CA PHE A 159 17.06 -15.61 -0.32
C PHE A 159 15.93 -15.27 -1.29
N ASN A 160 15.71 -14.00 -1.63
CA ASN A 160 14.69 -13.60 -2.59
C ASN A 160 14.94 -14.16 -4.01
N LYS A 161 16.20 -14.45 -4.36
CA LYS A 161 16.55 -15.05 -5.66
C LYS A 161 16.47 -16.58 -5.65
N THR A 162 16.79 -17.23 -4.53
CA THR A 162 16.95 -18.69 -4.45
C THR A 162 15.76 -19.39 -3.80
N GLY A 163 15.04 -18.71 -2.91
CA GLY A 163 14.04 -19.30 -2.02
C GLY A 163 14.62 -20.22 -0.92
N ASP A 164 15.95 -20.35 -0.83
CA ASP A 164 16.59 -21.28 0.12
C ASP A 164 16.78 -20.64 1.49
N LEU A 165 16.10 -21.18 2.51
CA LEU A 165 16.22 -20.75 3.90
C LEU A 165 17.65 -20.79 4.44
N LYS A 166 18.55 -21.59 3.85
CA LYS A 166 19.98 -21.60 4.21
C LYS A 166 20.66 -20.25 3.95
N ASP A 167 20.18 -19.47 2.99
CA ASP A 167 20.73 -18.14 2.68
C ASP A 167 20.42 -17.10 3.78
N LEU A 168 19.43 -17.38 4.63
CA LEU A 168 19.10 -16.56 5.80
C LEU A 168 19.81 -17.04 7.08
N LYS A 169 20.33 -18.26 7.11
CA LYS A 169 21.00 -18.83 8.29
C LYS A 169 22.42 -18.30 8.43
N ASN A 170 22.84 -18.02 9.66
CA ASN A 170 24.26 -17.92 9.98
C ASN A 170 24.86 -19.32 9.83
N ILE A 171 25.60 -19.58 8.75
CA ILE A 171 26.59 -20.67 8.78
C ILE A 171 27.86 -20.05 9.35
N THR A 172 27.86 -19.89 10.68
CA THR A 172 29.11 -19.73 11.42
C THR A 172 29.80 -21.08 11.41
N ASN A 173 30.58 -21.37 10.36
CA ASN A 173 31.71 -22.27 10.50
C ASN A 173 32.92 -21.41 10.83
N GLU A 174 32.87 -20.73 11.99
CA GLU A 174 34.09 -20.30 12.67
C GLU A 174 34.63 -21.54 13.38
N THR A 175 35.38 -22.35 12.63
CA THR A 175 36.36 -23.26 13.20
C THR A 175 37.37 -23.57 12.11
N GLU A 176 38.44 -22.78 12.07
CA GLU A 176 39.78 -23.32 12.18
C GLU A 176 40.78 -22.20 12.47
N ASN A 177 41.35 -22.29 13.68
CA ASN A 177 42.51 -21.59 14.16
C ASN A 177 43.60 -21.41 13.10
N THR A 178 44.17 -20.21 13.04
CA THR A 178 45.62 -20.09 12.86
C THR A 178 46.11 -18.84 13.60
N ASP A 179 46.11 -18.94 14.93
CA ASP A 179 47.09 -18.25 15.76
C ASP A 179 48.48 -18.79 15.38
N ASN A 180 49.12 -18.14 14.41
CA ASN A 180 50.55 -18.27 14.19
C ASN A 180 51.19 -16.94 14.53
N ASN A 181 51.33 -16.67 15.83
CA ASN A 181 52.30 -15.72 16.33
C ASN A 181 53.44 -16.52 16.98
N PRO A 182 54.62 -16.65 16.36
CA PRO A 182 55.81 -17.00 17.10
C PRO A 182 56.28 -15.75 17.84
N ALA A 183 56.16 -15.80 19.16
CA ALA A 183 57.01 -14.99 20.01
C ALA A 183 58.46 -15.49 19.85
N GLU A 184 59.31 -14.63 19.29
CA GLU A 184 60.70 -14.29 19.66
C GLU A 184 61.43 -13.62 18.48
#